data_AF-A0A3S1BT70-F1
#
_entry.id   AF-A0A3S1BT70-F1
#
_cell.length_a   1.000
_cell.length_b   1.000
_cell.length_c   1.000
_cell.angle_alpha   90.00
_cell.angle_beta   90.00
_cell.angle_gamma   90.00
#
_symmetry.space_group_name_H-M   'P 1'
#
loop_
_entity.id
_entity.type
_entity.pdbx_description
1 polymer ?
#
loop_
_entity_poly.entity_id
_entity_poly.type
_entity_poly.pdbx_seq_one_letter_code
_entity_poly.pdbx_strand_id
1 'polypeptide(L)'
;MMASKYIPRTREYRGIQPSSVAIRAKNPLPQPPDWLTQKNREFDDRVKDLEARVKEQKKHDLRTDFETHSQKRIFAGSVKTKVKTLQQANEFNLECRRQKLKALLASEEACLIREMEESEETVLERQAKMRERAKFLKDKREAERMSVVQEKYDQQFRSQCEELRSTLSKRHQDQVCLERLEQLRQKEELAQEKKAHEAMYAKLWEQDMLEKAAREEREAREQHERNRGVLEVLRKQMAALEAQKEEGKRLKEEEAQLLKEQRAIWKMEDEKNRQEKVRKQQETRDMLDRSLTSKARKKAKDEQEQLAFDLKMLEQLLEESRNEAMETMQRKRELREEDRRYREYLKQLMEEERLREAELERMIQREVEAAWEKRIDQWRQERKARKLLLDDVMQGRAKQIQERLLENEKEQREAAQDREELQRHIEENQHYEAEQAGLRWQRAMDYQQDLVDQMAYNTCNRQQNQRLELEEFLKAQQAEREYQTRMKQVLDDPRPDKLHPMRRVTVLE
;
A
#
# COMPACT_ATOMS: atom_id res chain seq x y z
N MET A 1 -45.18 -165.30 -80.85
CA MET A 1 -45.66 -164.82 -82.18
C MET A 1 -46.21 -166.01 -82.97
N MET A 2 -47.04 -165.83 -84.01
CA MET A 2 -47.58 -166.94 -84.85
C MET A 2 -48.08 -166.58 -86.29
N ALA A 3 -48.50 -165.35 -86.60
CA ALA A 3 -49.52 -165.05 -87.65
C ALA A 3 -49.22 -165.40 -89.15
N SER A 4 -50.27 -165.39 -90.01
CA SER A 4 -50.43 -166.26 -91.22
C SER A 4 -50.65 -165.56 -92.61
N LYS A 5 -51.50 -166.09 -93.53
CA LYS A 5 -51.57 -165.81 -95.02
C LYS A 5 -53.03 -165.70 -95.60
N TYR A 6 -53.26 -165.17 -96.84
CA TYR A 6 -54.61 -164.91 -97.45
C TYR A 6 -54.67 -164.81 -99.04
N ILE A 7 -55.85 -164.93 -99.73
CA ILE A 7 -56.10 -164.78 -101.23
C ILE A 7 -57.59 -164.36 -101.63
N PRO A 8 -57.89 -163.55 -102.71
CA PRO A 8 -59.25 -163.23 -103.27
C PRO A 8 -59.56 -163.39 -104.83
N ARG A 9 -60.82 -163.08 -105.27
CA ARG A 9 -61.65 -163.46 -106.50
C ARG A 9 -61.80 -162.39 -107.67
N THR A 10 -62.51 -162.46 -108.85
CA THR A 10 -63.07 -163.40 -109.94
C THR A 10 -63.81 -162.59 -111.09
N ARG A 11 -64.05 -163.07 -112.36
CA ARG A 11 -64.98 -162.50 -113.43
C ARG A 11 -65.15 -163.30 -114.78
N GLU A 12 -66.36 -163.38 -115.39
CA GLU A 12 -66.69 -164.31 -116.53
C GLU A 12 -67.96 -164.00 -117.44
N TYR A 13 -67.99 -164.63 -118.65
CA TYR A 13 -69.05 -165.32 -119.48
C TYR A 13 -70.37 -164.71 -120.08
N ARG A 14 -70.89 -165.41 -121.14
CA ARG A 14 -72.23 -165.41 -121.83
C ARG A 14 -72.52 -164.31 -122.90
N GLY A 15 -73.49 -164.45 -123.84
CA GLY A 15 -74.30 -165.65 -124.25
C GLY A 15 -75.50 -165.44 -125.25
N ILE A 16 -76.52 -166.32 -125.17
CA ILE A 16 -77.86 -166.35 -125.85
C ILE A 16 -77.93 -166.60 -127.38
N GLN A 17 -77.28 -165.80 -128.22
CA GLN A 17 -77.16 -166.07 -129.67
C GLN A 17 -75.70 -166.47 -130.02
N PRO A 18 -75.41 -166.99 -131.23
CA PRO A 18 -74.06 -167.46 -131.62
C PRO A 18 -72.92 -166.42 -131.59
N SER A 19 -73.15 -165.19 -131.11
CA SER A 19 -72.26 -164.04 -131.32
C SER A 19 -72.13 -163.03 -130.16
N SER A 20 -72.61 -163.32 -128.93
CA SER A 20 -72.35 -162.45 -127.76
C SER A 20 -71.52 -163.16 -126.67
N VAL A 21 -70.42 -162.52 -126.23
CA VAL A 21 -69.41 -163.05 -125.30
C VAL A 21 -68.70 -161.89 -124.57
N ALA A 22 -68.41 -162.05 -123.27
CA ALA A 22 -67.35 -161.29 -122.59
C ALA A 22 -66.71 -162.07 -121.43
N ILE A 23 -65.38 -162.02 -121.25
CA ILE A 23 -64.65 -162.47 -120.05
C ILE A 23 -63.48 -161.50 -119.79
N ARG A 24 -63.43 -160.83 -118.63
CA ARG A 24 -62.19 -160.58 -117.84
C ARG A 24 -62.40 -159.68 -116.61
N ALA A 25 -61.75 -160.02 -115.50
CA ALA A 25 -60.68 -159.21 -114.88
C ALA A 25 -60.14 -159.91 -113.60
N LYS A 26 -58.84 -159.76 -113.35
CA LYS A 26 -58.10 -160.06 -112.11
C LYS A 26 -56.96 -159.03 -112.01
N ASN A 27 -56.45 -158.56 -110.87
CA ASN A 27 -56.84 -158.58 -109.44
C ASN A 27 -56.13 -157.37 -108.77
N PRO A 28 -56.69 -156.73 -107.73
CA PRO A 28 -55.87 -156.32 -106.56
C PRO A 28 -56.39 -156.83 -105.19
N LEU A 29 -55.80 -156.30 -104.09
CA LEU A 29 -55.81 -156.84 -102.71
C LEU A 29 -56.98 -156.39 -101.78
N PRO A 30 -57.15 -156.99 -100.57
CA PRO A 30 -58.42 -156.99 -99.82
C PRO A 30 -58.46 -156.27 -98.45
N GLN A 31 -57.53 -155.37 -98.11
CA GLN A 31 -57.58 -154.58 -96.86
C GLN A 31 -57.44 -153.06 -97.11
N PRO A 32 -58.08 -152.19 -96.30
CA PRO A 32 -57.84 -150.74 -96.33
C PRO A 32 -56.46 -150.39 -95.74
N PRO A 33 -55.85 -149.25 -96.11
CA PRO A 33 -54.47 -148.90 -95.72
C PRO A 33 -54.23 -148.67 -94.21
N ASP A 34 -55.27 -148.44 -93.39
CA ASP A 34 -55.13 -147.82 -92.06
C ASP A 34 -55.32 -148.75 -90.83
N TRP A 35 -55.46 -150.06 -90.99
CA TRP A 35 -55.80 -151.00 -89.89
C TRP A 35 -54.94 -150.86 -88.62
N LEU A 36 -53.64 -150.55 -88.77
CA LEU A 36 -52.69 -150.41 -87.66
C LEU A 36 -53.05 -149.26 -86.70
N THR A 37 -53.64 -148.17 -87.23
CA THR A 37 -53.93 -146.92 -86.52
C THR A 37 -54.94 -147.10 -85.38
N GLN A 38 -55.80 -148.13 -85.47
CA GLN A 38 -56.84 -148.37 -84.48
C GLN A 38 -56.30 -149.07 -83.22
N LYS A 39 -55.22 -149.86 -83.33
CA LYS A 39 -54.69 -150.67 -82.22
C LYS A 39 -53.90 -149.89 -81.18
N ASN A 40 -53.28 -148.77 -81.57
CA ASN A 40 -52.50 -147.94 -80.64
C ASN A 40 -53.40 -147.17 -79.66
N ARG A 41 -54.58 -146.73 -80.11
CA ARG A 41 -55.53 -145.95 -79.29
C ARG A 41 -55.93 -146.67 -78.00
N GLU A 42 -56.21 -147.97 -78.09
CA GLU A 42 -56.53 -148.82 -76.92
C GLU A 42 -55.41 -148.89 -75.87
N PHE A 43 -54.16 -148.65 -76.26
CA PHE A 43 -53.01 -148.62 -75.35
C PHE A 43 -52.88 -147.24 -74.68
N ASP A 44 -52.98 -146.17 -75.47
CA ASP A 44 -52.92 -144.78 -74.97
C ASP A 44 -53.99 -144.51 -73.92
N ASP A 45 -55.21 -145.03 -74.12
CA ASP A 45 -56.33 -144.83 -73.20
C ASP A 45 -56.07 -145.47 -71.81
N ARG A 46 -55.41 -146.63 -71.75
CA ARG A 46 -55.05 -147.27 -70.47
C ARG A 46 -54.00 -146.50 -69.66
N VAL A 47 -53.12 -145.75 -70.33
CA VAL A 47 -52.09 -144.94 -69.65
C VAL A 47 -52.74 -143.72 -68.98
N LYS A 48 -53.71 -143.09 -69.64
CA LYS A 48 -54.46 -141.93 -69.13
C LYS A 48 -55.18 -142.24 -67.80
N ASP A 49 -55.82 -143.41 -67.71
CA ASP A 49 -56.53 -143.86 -66.50
C ASP A 49 -55.62 -143.99 -65.27
N LEU A 50 -54.38 -144.46 -65.46
CA LEU A 50 -53.40 -144.58 -64.38
C LEU A 50 -52.86 -143.21 -63.95
N GLU A 51 -52.57 -142.32 -64.90
CA GLU A 51 -52.17 -140.94 -64.58
C GLU A 51 -53.24 -140.20 -63.77
N ALA A 52 -54.52 -140.37 -64.12
CA ALA A 52 -55.63 -139.70 -63.44
C ALA A 52 -55.67 -140.04 -61.94
N ARG A 53 -55.47 -141.32 -61.58
CA ARG A 53 -55.44 -141.77 -60.17
C ARG A 53 -54.27 -141.17 -59.38
N VAL A 54 -53.08 -141.10 -59.97
CA VAL A 54 -51.90 -140.49 -59.32
C VAL A 54 -52.07 -138.97 -59.16
N LYS A 55 -52.74 -138.31 -60.09
CA LYS A 55 -53.08 -136.87 -60.01
C LYS A 55 -54.08 -136.57 -58.89
N GLU A 56 -55.09 -137.42 -58.71
CA GLU A 56 -56.04 -137.31 -57.59
C GLU A 56 -55.37 -137.53 -56.23
N GLN A 57 -54.50 -138.53 -56.09
CA GLN A 57 -53.88 -138.86 -54.81
C GLN A 57 -52.99 -137.70 -54.28
N LYS A 58 -52.12 -137.14 -55.13
CA LYS A 58 -51.27 -135.98 -54.79
C LYS A 58 -52.05 -134.72 -54.39
N LYS A 59 -53.31 -134.61 -54.84
CA LYS A 59 -54.23 -133.51 -54.53
C LYS A 59 -54.68 -133.54 -53.07
N HIS A 60 -54.83 -134.74 -52.48
CA HIS A 60 -55.25 -134.92 -51.09
C HIS A 60 -54.12 -134.63 -50.09
N ASP A 61 -52.89 -135.06 -50.38
CA ASP A 61 -51.73 -134.79 -49.53
C ASP A 61 -51.49 -133.28 -49.40
N LEU A 62 -51.46 -132.56 -50.54
CA LEU A 62 -51.28 -131.11 -50.62
C LEU A 62 -52.30 -130.32 -49.80
N ARG A 63 -53.54 -130.82 -49.69
CA ARG A 63 -54.59 -130.21 -48.87
C ARG A 63 -54.31 -130.35 -47.38
N THR A 64 -53.82 -131.51 -46.95
CA THR A 64 -53.59 -131.83 -45.53
C THR A 64 -52.47 -130.96 -44.94
N ASP A 65 -51.38 -130.78 -45.69
CA ASP A 65 -50.28 -129.87 -45.29
C ASP A 65 -50.74 -128.41 -45.18
N PHE A 66 -51.57 -127.95 -46.12
CA PHE A 66 -52.13 -126.60 -46.13
C PHE A 66 -52.97 -126.32 -44.87
N GLU A 67 -53.81 -127.26 -44.44
CA GLU A 67 -54.67 -127.11 -43.26
C GLU A 67 -53.82 -127.00 -41.98
N THR A 68 -52.80 -127.85 -41.78
CA THR A 68 -51.95 -127.82 -40.57
C THR A 68 -51.04 -126.58 -40.50
N HIS A 69 -50.47 -126.14 -41.63
CA HIS A 69 -49.65 -124.93 -41.69
C HIS A 69 -50.49 -123.67 -41.40
N SER A 70 -51.74 -123.63 -41.90
CA SER A 70 -52.66 -122.52 -41.66
C SER A 70 -53.01 -122.34 -40.18
N GLN A 71 -53.29 -123.42 -39.45
CA GLN A 71 -53.58 -123.36 -38.01
C GLN A 71 -52.43 -122.75 -37.20
N LYS A 72 -51.17 -123.16 -37.47
CA LYS A 72 -49.98 -122.61 -36.79
C LYS A 72 -49.81 -121.11 -37.06
N ARG A 73 -50.09 -120.65 -38.28
CA ARG A 73 -50.07 -119.21 -38.63
C ARG A 73 -51.16 -118.40 -37.91
N ILE A 74 -52.36 -118.95 -37.74
CA ILE A 74 -53.47 -118.28 -37.04
C ILE A 74 -53.10 -118.02 -35.57
N PHE A 75 -52.56 -119.01 -34.86
CA PHE A 75 -52.15 -118.85 -33.46
C PHE A 75 -51.06 -117.78 -33.28
N ALA A 76 -50.01 -117.83 -34.11
CA ALA A 76 -48.93 -116.84 -34.08
C ALA A 76 -49.42 -115.41 -34.43
N GLY A 77 -50.45 -115.28 -35.26
CA GLY A 77 -51.14 -114.01 -35.52
C GLY A 77 -51.83 -113.46 -34.27
N SER A 78 -52.61 -114.29 -33.57
CA SER A 78 -53.34 -113.90 -32.35
C SER A 78 -52.42 -113.32 -31.27
N VAL A 79 -51.28 -113.97 -31.01
CA VAL A 79 -50.29 -113.48 -30.01
C VAL A 79 -49.71 -112.12 -30.41
N LYS A 80 -49.35 -111.94 -31.70
CA LYS A 80 -48.84 -110.64 -32.20
C LYS A 80 -49.86 -109.52 -32.07
N THR A 81 -51.13 -109.79 -32.37
CA THR A 81 -52.22 -108.82 -32.19
C THR A 81 -52.33 -108.36 -30.72
N LYS A 82 -52.27 -109.30 -29.77
CA LYS A 82 -52.45 -108.99 -28.34
C LYS A 82 -51.30 -108.18 -27.73
N VAL A 83 -50.06 -108.41 -28.20
CA VAL A 83 -48.91 -107.54 -27.83
C VAL A 83 -49.09 -106.14 -28.42
N LYS A 84 -49.46 -106.02 -29.70
CA LYS A 84 -49.67 -104.73 -30.36
C LYS A 84 -50.72 -103.87 -29.65
N THR A 85 -51.84 -104.47 -29.22
CA THR A 85 -52.89 -103.73 -28.49
C THR A 85 -52.42 -103.16 -27.14
N LEU A 86 -51.46 -103.80 -26.45
CA LEU A 86 -50.90 -103.27 -25.20
C LEU A 86 -49.90 -102.14 -25.43
N GLN A 87 -49.13 -102.19 -26.52
CA GLN A 87 -48.25 -101.08 -26.92
C GLN A 87 -49.08 -99.83 -27.27
N GLN A 88 -50.12 -100.00 -28.09
CA GLN A 88 -51.05 -98.92 -28.48
C GLN A 88 -51.76 -98.27 -27.28
N ALA A 89 -52.11 -99.06 -26.26
CA ALA A 89 -52.69 -98.53 -25.02
C ALA A 89 -51.70 -97.66 -24.22
N ASN A 90 -50.41 -98.03 -24.19
CA ASN A 90 -49.37 -97.23 -23.53
C ASN A 90 -49.02 -95.96 -24.32
N GLU A 91 -48.97 -96.05 -25.65
CA GLU A 91 -48.80 -94.90 -26.56
C GLU A 91 -49.91 -93.88 -26.34
N PHE A 92 -51.17 -94.32 -26.35
CA PHE A 92 -52.34 -93.46 -26.09
C PHE A 92 -52.30 -92.77 -24.71
N ASN A 93 -51.87 -93.49 -23.66
CA ASN A 93 -51.71 -92.91 -22.32
C ASN A 93 -50.62 -91.82 -22.26
N LEU A 94 -49.51 -92.01 -22.98
CA LEU A 94 -48.45 -91.00 -23.10
C LEU A 94 -48.91 -89.78 -23.92
N GLU A 95 -49.67 -90.00 -24.99
CA GLU A 95 -50.27 -88.92 -25.79
C GLU A 95 -51.28 -88.10 -24.97
N CYS A 96 -52.17 -88.74 -24.22
CA CYS A 96 -53.08 -88.06 -23.30
C CYS A 96 -52.33 -87.20 -22.26
N ARG A 97 -51.18 -87.65 -21.74
CA ARG A 97 -50.35 -86.85 -20.82
C ARG A 97 -49.66 -85.67 -21.54
N ARG A 98 -49.17 -85.86 -22.77
CA ARG A 98 -48.60 -84.78 -23.60
C ARG A 98 -49.63 -83.72 -23.97
N GLN A 99 -50.85 -84.14 -24.33
CA GLN A 99 -51.97 -83.23 -24.63
C GLN A 99 -52.34 -82.36 -23.43
N LYS A 100 -52.43 -82.96 -22.22
CA LYS A 100 -52.68 -82.21 -20.97
C LYS A 100 -51.60 -81.17 -20.68
N LEU A 101 -50.32 -81.52 -20.85
CA LEU A 101 -49.23 -80.56 -20.68
C LEU A 101 -49.28 -79.42 -21.71
N LYS A 102 -49.55 -79.75 -22.99
CA LYS A 102 -49.70 -78.72 -24.05
C LYS A 102 -50.87 -77.77 -23.76
N ALA A 103 -51.99 -78.28 -23.26
CA ALA A 103 -53.14 -77.45 -22.91
C ALA A 103 -52.85 -76.49 -21.75
N LEU A 104 -52.08 -76.93 -20.75
CA LEU A 104 -51.66 -76.09 -19.63
C LEU A 104 -50.71 -74.98 -20.09
N LEU A 105 -49.64 -75.31 -20.81
CA LEU A 105 -48.69 -74.32 -21.34
C LEU A 105 -49.39 -73.30 -22.25
N ALA A 106 -50.26 -73.75 -23.16
CA ALA A 106 -51.03 -72.85 -24.01
C ALA A 106 -52.00 -71.94 -23.24
N SER A 107 -52.46 -72.35 -22.05
CA SER A 107 -53.28 -71.49 -21.17
C SER A 107 -52.44 -70.45 -20.42
N GLU A 108 -51.20 -70.79 -20.05
CA GLU A 108 -50.25 -69.87 -19.43
C GLU A 108 -49.77 -68.82 -20.44
N GLU A 109 -49.36 -69.25 -21.65
CA GLU A 109 -49.04 -68.39 -22.79
C GLU A 109 -50.20 -67.43 -23.11
N ALA A 110 -51.43 -67.95 -23.22
CA ALA A 110 -52.61 -67.13 -23.51
C ALA A 110 -53.03 -66.21 -22.35
N CYS A 111 -52.55 -66.41 -21.11
CA CYS A 111 -52.75 -65.47 -20.00
C CYS A 111 -51.70 -64.36 -20.03
N LEU A 112 -50.42 -64.70 -20.22
CA LEU A 112 -49.33 -63.73 -20.32
C LEU A 112 -49.50 -62.77 -21.52
N ILE A 113 -50.01 -63.26 -22.65
CA ILE A 113 -50.34 -62.41 -23.81
C ILE A 113 -51.42 -61.39 -23.44
N ARG A 114 -52.48 -61.80 -22.72
CA ARG A 114 -53.53 -60.89 -22.26
C ARG A 114 -53.04 -59.88 -21.23
N GLU A 115 -52.18 -60.28 -20.29
CA GLU A 115 -51.57 -59.36 -19.32
C GLU A 115 -50.72 -58.29 -20.02
N MET A 116 -49.97 -58.66 -21.06
CA MET A 116 -49.25 -57.71 -21.92
C MET A 116 -50.22 -56.77 -22.66
N GLU A 117 -51.25 -57.30 -23.32
CA GLU A 117 -52.27 -56.54 -24.06
C GLU A 117 -53.06 -55.57 -23.15
N GLU A 118 -53.35 -55.96 -21.91
CA GLU A 118 -54.01 -55.12 -20.89
C GLU A 118 -53.05 -54.07 -20.28
N SER A 119 -51.74 -54.30 -20.30
CA SER A 119 -50.73 -53.34 -19.82
C SER A 119 -50.40 -52.22 -20.81
N GLU A 120 -50.66 -52.42 -22.11
CA GLU A 120 -50.40 -51.41 -23.15
C GLU A 120 -51.51 -50.35 -23.20
N GLU A 121 -51.24 -49.15 -22.67
CA GLU A 121 -52.20 -48.03 -22.69
C GLU A 121 -52.87 -47.88 -24.06
N THR A 122 -54.20 -47.91 -24.13
CA THR A 122 -54.86 -47.88 -25.44
C THR A 122 -54.60 -46.54 -26.16
N VAL A 123 -54.70 -46.53 -27.49
CA VAL A 123 -54.59 -45.29 -28.28
C VAL A 123 -55.64 -44.26 -27.84
N LEU A 124 -56.79 -44.70 -27.35
CA LEU A 124 -57.85 -43.84 -26.82
C LEU A 124 -57.48 -43.24 -25.45
N GLU A 125 -56.90 -44.01 -24.53
CA GLU A 125 -56.37 -43.47 -23.26
C GLU A 125 -55.22 -42.50 -23.48
N ARG A 126 -54.26 -42.82 -24.35
CA ARG A 126 -53.16 -41.92 -24.70
C ARG A 126 -53.69 -40.61 -25.28
N GLN A 127 -54.71 -40.66 -26.14
CA GLN A 127 -55.41 -39.46 -26.61
C GLN A 127 -56.18 -38.72 -25.50
N ALA A 128 -56.83 -39.43 -24.57
CA ALA A 128 -57.54 -38.81 -23.45
C ALA A 128 -56.58 -38.06 -22.51
N LYS A 129 -55.44 -38.68 -22.15
CA LYS A 129 -54.35 -38.05 -21.38
C LYS A 129 -53.79 -36.83 -22.09
N MET A 130 -53.62 -36.87 -23.42
CA MET A 130 -53.22 -35.70 -24.21
C MET A 130 -54.28 -34.59 -24.20
N ARG A 131 -55.58 -34.92 -24.31
CA ARG A 131 -56.69 -33.95 -24.26
C ARG A 131 -56.79 -33.26 -22.91
N GLU A 132 -56.75 -34.01 -21.80
CA GLU A 132 -56.77 -33.42 -20.45
C GLU A 132 -55.50 -32.60 -20.16
N ARG A 133 -54.32 -33.03 -20.63
CA ARG A 133 -53.09 -32.22 -20.54
C ARG A 133 -53.20 -30.92 -21.35
N ALA A 134 -53.77 -30.96 -22.56
CA ALA A 134 -53.98 -29.78 -23.39
C ALA A 134 -55.00 -28.81 -22.76
N LYS A 135 -56.08 -29.35 -22.18
CA LYS A 135 -57.08 -28.60 -21.41
C LYS A 135 -56.47 -27.95 -20.18
N PHE A 136 -55.76 -28.68 -19.32
CA PHE A 136 -55.05 -28.12 -18.17
C PHE A 136 -54.07 -26.99 -18.55
N LEU A 137 -53.31 -27.15 -19.65
CA LEU A 137 -52.42 -26.11 -20.15
C LEU A 137 -53.17 -24.88 -20.71
N LYS A 138 -54.37 -25.07 -21.27
CA LYS A 138 -55.26 -23.97 -21.67
C LYS A 138 -55.80 -23.25 -20.44
N ASP A 139 -56.38 -23.99 -19.50
CA ASP A 139 -57.01 -23.47 -18.28
C ASP A 139 -55.99 -22.70 -17.43
N LYS A 140 -54.75 -23.19 -17.32
CA LYS A 140 -53.65 -22.46 -16.66
C LYS A 140 -53.30 -21.14 -17.36
N ARG A 141 -53.20 -21.13 -18.70
CA ARG A 141 -52.95 -19.90 -19.48
C ARG A 141 -54.11 -18.90 -19.37
N GLU A 142 -55.35 -19.38 -19.31
CA GLU A 142 -56.51 -18.52 -19.09
C GLU A 142 -56.52 -17.96 -17.66
N ALA A 143 -56.16 -18.73 -16.63
CA ALA A 143 -55.98 -18.24 -15.27
C ALA A 143 -54.85 -17.19 -15.15
N GLU A 144 -53.68 -17.44 -15.75
CA GLU A 144 -52.56 -16.49 -15.83
C GLU A 144 -52.99 -15.18 -16.51
N ARG A 145 -53.73 -15.26 -17.63
CA ARG A 145 -54.29 -14.10 -18.32
C ARG A 145 -55.28 -13.34 -17.43
N MET A 146 -56.15 -14.02 -16.70
CA MET A 146 -57.13 -13.39 -15.81
C MET A 146 -56.47 -12.70 -14.61
N SER A 147 -55.40 -13.26 -14.06
CA SER A 147 -54.59 -12.62 -13.00
C SER A 147 -53.99 -11.29 -13.49
N VAL A 148 -53.35 -11.28 -14.67
CA VAL A 148 -52.80 -10.05 -15.27
C VAL A 148 -53.90 -9.03 -15.57
N VAL A 149 -55.08 -9.47 -16.03
CA VAL A 149 -56.23 -8.58 -16.24
C VAL A 149 -56.73 -7.97 -14.93
N GLN A 150 -56.80 -8.73 -13.84
CA GLN A 150 -57.16 -8.22 -12.51
C GLN A 150 -56.13 -7.19 -12.01
N GLU A 151 -54.83 -7.48 -12.09
CA GLU A 151 -53.77 -6.51 -11.74
C GLU A 151 -53.87 -5.20 -12.53
N LYS A 152 -54.26 -5.27 -13.81
CA LYS A 152 -54.43 -4.07 -14.66
C LYS A 152 -55.68 -3.28 -14.32
N TYR A 153 -56.79 -3.93 -13.95
CA TYR A 153 -57.95 -3.24 -13.39
C TYR A 153 -57.61 -2.58 -12.04
N ASP A 154 -56.85 -3.26 -11.17
CA ASP A 154 -56.36 -2.70 -9.91
C ASP A 154 -55.47 -1.47 -10.12
N GLN A 155 -54.56 -1.52 -11.10
CA GLN A 155 -53.70 -0.39 -11.48
C GLN A 155 -54.52 0.78 -12.04
N GLN A 156 -55.52 0.51 -12.89
CA GLN A 156 -56.45 1.53 -13.40
C GLN A 156 -57.27 2.16 -12.27
N PHE A 157 -57.86 1.35 -11.39
CA PHE A 157 -58.63 1.82 -10.23
C PHE A 157 -57.78 2.72 -9.32
N ARG A 158 -56.57 2.28 -8.96
CA ARG A 158 -55.65 3.06 -8.11
C ARG A 158 -55.23 4.40 -8.76
N SER A 159 -55.10 4.44 -10.08
CA SER A 159 -54.76 5.65 -10.83
C SER A 159 -55.95 6.61 -10.96
N GLN A 160 -57.13 6.08 -11.25
CA GLN A 160 -58.32 6.88 -11.56
C GLN A 160 -59.06 7.35 -10.30
N CYS A 161 -59.06 6.57 -9.21
CA CYS A 161 -59.78 6.88 -7.98
C CYS A 161 -59.28 8.16 -7.29
N GLU A 162 -60.09 9.22 -7.36
CA GLU A 162 -59.82 10.53 -6.75
C GLU A 162 -59.73 10.46 -5.22
N GLU A 163 -60.59 9.65 -4.59
CA GLU A 163 -60.60 9.45 -3.14
C GLU A 163 -59.27 8.86 -2.65
N LEU A 164 -58.73 7.87 -3.38
CA LEU A 164 -57.43 7.28 -3.09
C LEU A 164 -56.30 8.30 -3.29
N ARG A 165 -56.32 9.08 -4.37
CA ARG A 165 -55.31 10.13 -4.61
C ARG A 165 -55.34 11.20 -3.50
N SER A 166 -56.53 11.62 -3.04
CA SER A 166 -56.67 12.58 -1.93
C SER A 166 -56.20 12.03 -0.58
N THR A 167 -56.43 10.74 -0.29
CA THR A 167 -56.05 10.12 0.99
C THR A 167 -54.56 9.75 1.04
N LEU A 168 -53.96 9.35 -0.09
CA LEU A 168 -52.51 9.20 -0.21
C LEU A 168 -51.80 10.56 -0.09
N SER A 169 -52.34 11.62 -0.69
CA SER A 169 -51.78 12.97 -0.55
C SER A 169 -51.77 13.45 0.90
N LYS A 170 -52.86 13.22 1.66
CA LYS A 170 -52.90 13.51 3.11
C LYS A 170 -51.86 12.71 3.90
N ARG A 171 -51.79 11.39 3.70
CA ARG A 171 -50.77 10.55 4.37
C ARG A 171 -49.34 11.01 4.08
N HIS A 172 -49.07 11.49 2.88
CA HIS A 172 -47.77 12.05 2.53
C HIS A 172 -47.51 13.40 3.22
N GLN A 173 -48.52 14.27 3.34
CA GLN A 173 -48.43 15.49 4.16
C GLN A 173 -48.18 15.16 5.63
N ASP A 174 -48.84 14.15 6.19
CA ASP A 174 -48.64 13.68 7.56
C ASP A 174 -47.18 13.20 7.77
N GLN A 175 -46.63 12.43 6.82
CA GLN A 175 -45.22 12.00 6.83
C GLN A 175 -44.25 13.19 6.80
N VAL A 176 -44.43 14.15 5.88
CA VAL A 176 -43.59 15.35 5.77
C VAL A 176 -43.67 16.21 7.04
N CYS A 177 -44.84 16.27 7.69
CA CYS A 177 -44.99 16.93 8.98
C CYS A 177 -44.20 16.22 10.10
N LEU A 178 -44.24 14.89 10.18
CA LEU A 178 -43.46 14.10 11.15
C LEU A 178 -41.95 14.25 10.93
N GLU A 179 -41.48 14.11 9.69
CA GLU A 179 -40.07 14.32 9.32
C GLU A 179 -39.59 15.73 9.68
N ARG A 180 -40.45 16.75 9.49
CA ARG A 180 -40.12 18.14 9.85
C ARG A 180 -40.09 18.38 11.36
N LEU A 181 -40.89 17.66 12.15
CA LEU A 181 -40.79 17.71 13.62
C LEU A 181 -39.48 17.08 14.10
N GLU A 182 -39.05 15.96 13.50
CA GLU A 182 -37.77 15.31 13.80
C GLU A 182 -36.58 16.24 13.45
N GLN A 183 -36.61 16.90 12.29
CA GLN A 183 -35.63 17.93 11.89
C GLN A 183 -35.58 19.13 12.86
N LEU A 184 -36.72 19.56 13.40
CA LEU A 184 -36.77 20.64 14.38
C LEU A 184 -36.14 20.21 15.71
N ARG A 185 -36.40 18.99 16.20
CA ARG A 185 -35.77 18.47 17.43
C ARG A 185 -34.25 18.38 17.27
N GLN A 186 -33.75 17.82 16.15
CA GLN A 186 -32.32 17.76 15.84
C GLN A 186 -31.68 19.16 15.77
N LYS A 187 -32.40 20.16 15.23
CA LYS A 187 -31.92 21.55 15.18
C LYS A 187 -31.86 22.19 16.58
N GLU A 188 -32.78 21.84 17.47
CA GLU A 188 -32.77 22.30 18.87
C GLU A 188 -31.67 21.64 19.69
N GLU A 189 -31.43 20.33 19.50
CA GLU A 189 -30.29 19.59 20.07
C GLU A 189 -28.96 20.24 19.67
N LEU A 190 -28.72 20.43 18.37
CA LEU A 190 -27.53 21.12 17.84
C LEU A 190 -27.39 22.59 18.32
N ALA A 191 -28.50 23.25 18.67
CA ALA A 191 -28.48 24.61 19.22
C ALA A 191 -28.17 24.63 20.72
N GLN A 192 -28.49 23.57 21.46
CA GLN A 192 -28.09 23.40 22.86
C GLN A 192 -26.59 23.07 22.96
N GLU A 193 -26.09 22.16 22.12
CA GLU A 193 -24.66 21.84 22.02
C GLU A 193 -23.81 23.10 21.73
N LYS A 194 -24.20 23.90 20.74
CA LYS A 194 -23.50 25.16 20.40
C LYS A 194 -23.46 26.12 21.57
N LYS A 195 -24.57 26.33 22.29
CA LYS A 195 -24.61 27.15 23.51
C LYS A 195 -23.71 26.60 24.62
N ALA A 196 -23.62 25.28 24.76
CA ALA A 196 -22.71 24.66 25.74
C ALA A 196 -21.24 24.88 25.37
N HIS A 197 -20.87 24.76 24.09
CA HIS A 197 -19.54 25.09 23.60
C HIS A 197 -19.22 26.59 23.75
N GLU A 198 -20.13 27.48 23.36
CA GLU A 198 -19.98 28.94 23.53
C GLU A 198 -19.77 29.31 25.01
N ALA A 199 -20.55 28.71 25.92
CA ALA A 199 -20.39 28.91 27.37
C ALA A 199 -19.09 28.31 27.93
N MET A 200 -18.55 27.24 27.33
CA MET A 200 -17.23 26.69 27.67
C MET A 200 -16.11 27.63 27.23
N TYR A 201 -16.16 28.13 25.99
CA TYR A 201 -15.16 29.08 25.48
C TYR A 201 -15.20 30.42 26.20
N ALA A 202 -16.39 30.91 26.59
CA ALA A 202 -16.53 32.12 27.40
C ALA A 202 -15.81 31.99 28.76
N LYS A 203 -15.95 30.85 29.45
CA LYS A 203 -15.26 30.57 30.71
C LYS A 203 -13.73 30.47 30.55
N LEU A 204 -13.26 29.82 29.48
CA LEU A 204 -11.83 29.73 29.18
C LEU A 204 -11.23 31.12 28.88
N TRP A 205 -11.98 31.98 28.19
CA TRP A 205 -11.57 33.36 27.92
C TRP A 205 -11.58 34.23 29.18
N GLU A 206 -12.60 34.10 30.04
CA GLU A 206 -12.64 34.75 31.36
C GLU A 206 -11.44 34.37 32.23
N GLN A 207 -11.06 33.08 32.24
CA GLN A 207 -9.87 32.58 32.94
C GLN A 207 -8.56 33.17 32.37
N ASP A 208 -8.36 33.14 31.05
CA ASP A 208 -7.19 33.74 30.39
C ASP A 208 -7.08 35.26 30.63
N MET A 209 -8.19 35.99 30.63
CA MET A 209 -8.23 37.42 30.96
C MET A 209 -7.85 37.67 32.43
N LEU A 210 -8.33 36.84 33.37
CA LEU A 210 -7.96 36.94 34.79
C LEU A 210 -6.49 36.57 35.03
N GLU A 211 -5.95 35.56 34.34
CA GLU A 211 -4.53 35.20 34.41
C GLU A 211 -3.61 36.29 33.85
N LYS A 212 -4.02 36.97 32.78
CA LYS A 212 -3.32 38.14 32.22
C LYS A 212 -3.32 39.31 33.19
N ALA A 213 -4.48 39.69 33.73
CA ALA A 213 -4.57 40.74 34.75
C ALA A 213 -3.72 40.40 35.99
N ALA A 214 -3.75 39.15 36.47
CA ALA A 214 -2.93 38.69 37.58
C ALA A 214 -1.42 38.59 37.24
N ARG A 215 -1.04 38.54 35.96
CA ARG A 215 0.36 38.66 35.52
C ARG A 215 0.79 40.13 35.51
N GLU A 216 0.01 41.00 34.89
CA GLU A 216 0.24 42.46 34.88
C GLU A 216 0.35 43.02 36.30
N GLU A 217 -0.50 42.59 37.24
CA GLU A 217 -0.41 43.02 38.64
C GLU A 217 0.90 42.56 39.32
N ARG A 218 1.37 41.34 39.03
CA ARG A 218 2.66 40.84 39.55
C ARG A 218 3.83 41.62 38.95
N GLU A 219 3.84 41.83 37.64
CA GLU A 219 4.88 42.59 36.96
C GLU A 219 4.93 44.05 37.44
N ALA A 220 3.77 44.68 37.68
CA ALA A 220 3.68 46.01 38.28
C ALA A 220 4.18 46.03 39.74
N ARG A 221 3.79 45.06 40.58
CA ARG A 221 4.30 44.93 41.95
C ARG A 221 5.82 44.77 41.97
N GLU A 222 6.38 43.87 41.15
CA GLU A 222 7.83 43.72 41.01
C GLU A 222 8.50 45.01 40.51
N GLN A 223 7.90 45.73 39.56
CA GLN A 223 8.44 47.00 39.08
C GLN A 223 8.44 48.06 40.19
N HIS A 224 7.38 48.13 41.02
CA HIS A 224 7.34 48.99 42.20
C HIS A 224 8.41 48.62 43.23
N GLU A 225 8.66 47.33 43.48
CA GLU A 225 9.71 46.87 44.39
C GLU A 225 11.12 47.16 43.86
N ARG A 226 11.39 46.92 42.57
CA ARG A 226 12.64 47.29 41.89
C ARG A 226 12.88 48.80 41.98
N ASN A 227 11.87 49.62 41.66
CA ASN A 227 11.93 51.08 41.76
C ASN A 227 12.19 51.55 43.19
N ARG A 228 11.55 50.92 44.19
CA ARG A 228 11.78 51.18 45.61
C ARG A 228 13.23 50.84 46.00
N GLY A 229 13.75 49.69 45.59
CA GLY A 229 15.15 49.30 45.85
C GLY A 229 16.15 50.31 45.27
N VAL A 230 15.92 50.78 44.03
CA VAL A 230 16.72 51.84 43.40
C VAL A 230 16.64 53.15 44.21
N LEU A 231 15.44 53.57 44.65
CA LEU A 231 15.27 54.76 45.49
C LEU A 231 15.97 54.64 46.86
N GLU A 232 15.96 53.45 47.48
CA GLU A 232 16.68 53.20 48.73
C GLU A 232 18.21 53.20 48.55
N VAL A 233 18.72 52.75 47.39
CA VAL A 233 20.15 52.89 47.03
C VAL A 233 20.52 54.35 46.75
N LEU A 234 19.70 55.09 45.99
CA LEU A 234 19.92 56.51 45.71
C LEU A 234 19.94 57.35 47.00
N ARG A 235 19.04 57.08 47.96
CA ARG A 235 19.06 57.72 49.29
C ARG A 235 20.36 57.46 50.05
N LYS A 236 20.87 56.22 50.01
CA LYS A 236 22.18 55.87 50.62
C LYS A 236 23.34 56.60 49.94
N GLN A 237 23.30 56.74 48.61
CA GLN A 237 24.30 57.51 47.85
C GLN A 237 24.25 59.00 48.17
N MET A 238 23.06 59.60 48.27
CA MET A 238 22.89 61.00 48.69
C MET A 238 23.44 61.23 50.11
N ALA A 239 23.07 60.39 51.08
CA ALA A 239 23.58 60.50 52.45
C ALA A 239 25.11 60.32 52.53
N ALA A 240 25.70 59.42 51.72
CA ALA A 240 27.14 59.26 51.63
C ALA A 240 27.84 60.49 51.02
N LEU A 241 27.26 61.10 49.98
CA LEU A 241 27.75 62.36 49.39
C LEU A 241 27.57 63.56 50.33
N GLU A 242 26.56 63.56 51.19
CA GLU A 242 26.35 64.57 52.22
C GLU A 242 27.37 64.43 53.34
N ALA A 243 27.59 63.22 53.87
CA ALA A 243 28.67 62.93 54.82
C ALA A 243 30.06 63.31 54.27
N GLN A 244 30.37 62.99 53.00
CA GLN A 244 31.62 63.43 52.36
C GLN A 244 31.74 64.96 52.23
N LYS A 245 30.62 65.68 52.05
CA LYS A 245 30.62 67.16 52.07
C LYS A 245 30.80 67.73 53.48
N GLU A 246 30.37 67.02 54.53
CA GLU A 246 30.55 67.44 55.91
C GLU A 246 31.98 67.18 56.41
N GLU A 247 32.55 66.01 56.15
CA GLU A 247 33.98 65.77 56.37
C GLU A 247 34.85 66.71 55.53
N GLY A 248 34.46 66.97 54.27
CA GLY A 248 35.08 67.97 53.40
C GLY A 248 34.89 69.44 53.84
N LYS A 249 34.08 69.72 54.86
CA LYS A 249 34.06 71.00 55.59
C LYS A 249 34.95 70.94 56.82
N ARG A 250 34.86 69.88 57.63
CA ARG A 250 35.70 69.65 58.83
C ARG A 250 37.19 69.76 58.49
N LEU A 251 37.64 69.04 57.45
CA LEU A 251 39.02 69.10 56.98
C LEU A 251 39.44 70.53 56.56
N LYS A 252 38.54 71.35 56.01
CA LYS A 252 38.83 72.75 55.67
C LYS A 252 38.85 73.66 56.88
N GLU A 253 38.07 73.36 57.90
CA GLU A 253 38.09 74.06 59.19
C GLU A 253 39.35 73.71 60.00
N GLU A 254 39.84 72.48 59.89
CA GLU A 254 41.13 72.01 60.41
C GLU A 254 42.31 72.63 59.65
N GLU A 255 42.32 72.58 58.31
CA GLU A 255 43.28 73.31 57.46
C GLU A 255 43.32 74.81 57.82
N ALA A 256 42.15 75.44 58.01
CA ALA A 256 42.05 76.84 58.40
C ALA A 256 42.47 77.12 59.86
N GLN A 257 42.56 76.12 60.73
CA GLN A 257 43.15 76.21 62.06
C GLN A 257 44.68 76.07 61.97
N LEU A 258 45.18 75.02 61.30
CA LEU A 258 46.62 74.80 61.06
C LEU A 258 47.26 75.99 60.33
N LEU A 259 46.57 76.61 59.36
CA LEU A 259 47.03 77.82 58.69
C LEU A 259 47.03 79.08 59.58
N LYS A 260 46.23 79.14 60.66
CA LYS A 260 46.34 80.20 61.67
C LYS A 260 47.52 79.95 62.60
N GLU A 261 47.76 78.70 62.98
CA GLU A 261 48.90 78.29 63.81
C GLU A 261 50.23 78.52 63.10
N GLN A 262 50.36 78.10 61.83
CA GLN A 262 51.52 78.40 60.99
C GLN A 262 51.78 79.92 60.87
N ARG A 263 50.72 80.73 60.68
CA ARG A 263 50.84 82.20 60.68
C ARG A 263 51.22 82.78 62.04
N ALA A 264 50.85 82.13 63.14
CA ALA A 264 51.27 82.53 64.49
C ALA A 264 52.75 82.20 64.71
N ILE A 265 53.20 81.01 64.30
CA ILE A 265 54.60 80.59 64.32
C ILE A 265 55.45 81.56 63.49
N TRP A 266 55.08 81.82 62.23
CA TRP A 266 55.79 82.80 61.38
C TRP A 266 55.85 84.21 61.97
N LYS A 267 54.80 84.67 62.68
CA LYS A 267 54.86 85.95 63.41
C LYS A 267 55.85 85.92 64.57
N MET A 268 55.89 84.83 65.33
CA MET A 268 56.87 84.66 66.43
C MET A 268 58.31 84.55 65.88
N GLU A 269 58.50 83.89 64.74
CA GLU A 269 59.79 83.80 64.05
C GLU A 269 60.22 85.14 63.46
N ASP A 270 59.33 85.91 62.82
CA ASP A 270 59.64 87.25 62.30
C ASP A 270 59.92 88.23 63.44
N GLU A 271 59.16 88.20 64.53
CA GLU A 271 59.43 89.00 65.73
C GLU A 271 60.78 88.63 66.38
N LYS A 272 61.12 87.34 66.44
CA LYS A 272 62.44 86.87 66.88
C LYS A 272 63.55 87.32 65.91
N ASN A 273 63.35 87.19 64.60
CA ASN A 273 64.31 87.63 63.59
C ASN A 273 64.51 89.15 63.61
N ARG A 274 63.45 89.92 63.90
CA ARG A 274 63.48 91.37 64.11
C ARG A 274 64.27 91.72 65.37
N GLN A 275 64.07 91.00 66.47
CA GLN A 275 64.88 91.14 67.69
C GLN A 275 66.35 90.76 67.45
N GLU A 276 66.64 89.66 66.76
CA GLU A 276 68.01 89.28 66.40
C GLU A 276 68.67 90.30 65.46
N LYS A 277 67.92 90.89 64.53
CA LYS A 277 68.41 91.96 63.63
C LYS A 277 68.72 93.23 64.41
N VAL A 278 67.85 93.64 65.35
CA VAL A 278 68.11 94.77 66.26
C VAL A 278 69.31 94.48 67.15
N ARG A 279 69.46 93.27 67.70
CA ARG A 279 70.63 92.87 68.48
C ARG A 279 71.91 92.91 67.65
N LYS A 280 71.93 92.35 66.44
CA LYS A 280 73.09 92.42 65.53
C LYS A 280 73.41 93.87 65.11
N GLN A 281 72.40 94.74 65.00
CA GLN A 281 72.58 96.18 64.79
C GLN A 281 73.11 96.91 66.04
N GLN A 282 72.71 96.49 67.24
CA GLN A 282 73.26 97.01 68.50
C GLN A 282 74.69 96.52 68.72
N GLU A 283 74.99 95.25 68.47
CA GLU A 283 76.33 94.65 68.60
C GLU A 283 77.31 95.26 67.58
N THR A 284 76.87 95.53 66.34
CA THR A 284 77.69 96.25 65.35
C THR A 284 77.83 97.74 65.67
N ARG A 285 76.78 98.39 66.19
CA ARG A 285 76.89 99.76 66.72
C ARG A 285 77.87 99.81 67.89
N ASP A 286 77.75 98.94 68.88
CA ASP A 286 78.65 98.83 70.03
C ASP A 286 80.09 98.60 69.58
N MET A 287 80.32 97.75 68.58
CA MET A 287 81.64 97.52 68.00
C MET A 287 82.20 98.77 67.31
N LEU A 288 81.35 99.51 66.58
CA LEU A 288 81.72 100.80 65.97
C LEU A 288 81.96 101.88 67.03
N ASP A 289 81.11 102.01 68.05
CA ASP A 289 81.22 102.97 69.16
C ASP A 289 82.43 102.64 70.06
N ARG A 290 82.78 101.34 70.24
CA ARG A 290 84.06 100.90 70.82
C ARG A 290 85.26 101.26 69.92
N SER A 291 85.12 101.16 68.59
CA SER A 291 86.16 101.60 67.66
C SER A 291 86.34 103.13 67.65
N LEU A 292 85.26 103.90 67.80
CA LEU A 292 85.25 105.35 67.83
C LEU A 292 85.75 105.88 69.17
N THR A 293 85.34 105.30 70.30
CA THR A 293 85.90 105.62 71.62
C THR A 293 87.37 105.17 71.75
N SER A 294 87.79 104.10 71.08
CA SER A 294 89.20 103.72 70.98
C SER A 294 90.01 104.69 70.10
N LYS A 295 89.45 105.14 68.96
CA LYS A 295 90.04 106.20 68.13
C LYS A 295 90.07 107.57 68.85
N ALA A 296 89.07 107.89 69.65
CA ALA A 296 89.01 109.11 70.46
C ALA A 296 89.96 109.04 71.66
N ARG A 297 90.09 107.88 72.31
CA ARG A 297 91.13 107.63 73.32
C ARG A 297 92.53 107.64 72.74
N LYS A 298 92.72 107.23 71.48
CA LYS A 298 93.95 107.48 70.75
C LYS A 298 94.14 108.98 70.55
N LYS A 299 93.25 109.70 69.86
CA LYS A 299 93.39 111.15 69.66
C LYS A 299 93.62 111.94 70.95
N ALA A 300 92.86 111.71 72.01
CA ALA A 300 93.06 112.38 73.29
C ALA A 300 94.39 112.01 73.97
N LYS A 301 94.93 110.81 73.72
CA LYS A 301 96.30 110.44 74.08
C LYS A 301 97.30 111.10 73.15
N ASP A 302 97.12 111.08 71.84
CA ASP A 302 97.98 111.71 70.84
C ASP A 302 98.09 113.22 71.10
N GLU A 303 97.01 113.87 71.56
CA GLU A 303 96.93 115.29 71.95
C GLU A 303 97.58 115.57 73.32
N GLN A 304 97.40 114.68 74.32
CA GLN A 304 98.13 114.76 75.60
C GLN A 304 99.62 114.45 75.46
N GLU A 305 99.96 113.51 74.58
CA GLU A 305 101.32 113.09 74.25
C GLU A 305 101.98 114.16 73.38
N GLN A 306 101.25 114.88 72.50
CA GLN A 306 101.74 116.11 71.85
C GLN A 306 102.05 117.21 72.87
N LEU A 307 101.14 117.57 73.77
CA LEU A 307 101.40 118.59 74.79
C LEU A 307 102.54 118.19 75.75
N ALA A 308 102.67 116.90 76.07
CA ALA A 308 103.80 116.38 76.85
C ALA A 308 105.11 116.31 76.04
N PHE A 309 105.03 116.13 74.72
CA PHE A 309 106.18 116.09 73.80
C PHE A 309 106.66 117.48 73.44
N ASP A 310 105.80 118.49 73.35
CA ASP A 310 106.20 119.90 73.20
C ASP A 310 106.92 120.40 74.48
N LEU A 311 106.49 119.94 75.66
CA LEU A 311 107.23 120.14 76.91
C LEU A 311 108.55 119.36 76.94
N LYS A 312 108.55 118.07 76.57
CA LYS A 312 109.77 117.24 76.56
C LYS A 312 110.75 117.58 75.44
N MET A 313 110.33 118.14 74.32
CA MET A 313 111.24 118.60 73.26
C MET A 313 112.13 119.74 73.77
N LEU A 314 111.59 120.59 74.64
CA LEU A 314 112.35 121.67 75.29
C LEU A 314 113.34 121.15 76.36
N GLU A 315 113.10 119.99 76.97
CA GLU A 315 114.05 119.33 77.88
C GLU A 315 115.07 118.43 77.13
N GLN A 316 114.62 117.62 76.18
CA GLN A 316 115.43 116.59 75.52
C GLN A 316 116.29 117.11 74.35
N LEU A 317 116.08 118.35 73.90
CA LEU A 317 117.08 119.06 73.07
C LEU A 317 118.35 119.43 73.86
N LEU A 318 118.39 119.24 75.19
CA LEU A 318 119.57 119.42 76.04
C LEU A 318 120.22 118.11 76.52
N GLU A 319 119.59 116.95 76.32
CA GLU A 319 120.13 115.62 76.68
C GLU A 319 120.43 114.73 75.46
N GLU A 320 120.92 115.38 74.41
CA GLU A 320 121.86 114.88 73.38
C GLU A 320 121.76 113.41 72.89
N SER A 321 121.48 113.29 71.58
CA SER A 321 122.55 112.93 70.62
C SER A 321 123.51 111.76 70.99
N ARG A 322 123.00 110.62 71.46
CA ARG A 322 123.74 109.33 71.41
C ARG A 322 122.84 108.08 71.33
N ASN A 323 122.55 107.72 70.08
CA ASN A 323 122.29 106.36 69.59
C ASN A 323 120.97 105.68 70.03
N GLU A 324 119.90 105.97 69.27
CA GLU A 324 119.03 104.87 68.82
C GLU A 324 119.83 103.86 67.95
N ALA A 325 119.35 102.62 67.83
CA ALA A 325 119.18 101.91 66.54
C ALA A 325 118.93 100.38 66.67
N MET A 326 119.62 99.70 67.61
CA MET A 326 119.94 98.27 67.39
C MET A 326 118.97 97.22 67.97
N GLU A 327 118.25 97.47 69.08
CA GLU A 327 117.48 96.41 69.75
C GLU A 327 116.02 96.25 69.28
N THR A 328 115.40 97.26 68.67
CA THR A 328 113.95 97.26 68.40
C THR A 328 113.50 96.42 67.19
N MET A 329 114.46 95.84 66.45
CA MET A 329 114.22 95.11 65.20
C MET A 329 113.86 93.62 65.40
N GLN A 330 114.46 92.95 66.39
CA GLN A 330 114.38 91.48 66.51
C GLN A 330 113.00 91.01 67.02
N ARG A 331 112.51 91.59 68.13
CA ARG A 331 111.20 91.28 68.75
C ARG A 331 109.97 91.48 67.86
N LYS A 332 110.11 92.03 66.65
CA LYS A 332 109.01 92.22 65.67
C LYS A 332 108.90 91.11 64.62
N ARG A 333 109.83 90.14 64.58
CA ARG A 333 109.76 88.96 63.68
C ARG A 333 109.03 87.79 64.31
N GLU A 334 109.45 87.36 65.50
CA GLU A 334 108.97 86.15 66.19
C GLU A 334 107.44 86.09 66.25
N LEU A 335 106.81 87.16 66.74
CA LEU A 335 105.35 87.30 66.89
C LEU A 335 104.56 87.16 65.56
N ARG A 336 105.21 87.30 64.40
CA ARG A 336 104.56 87.16 63.08
C ARG A 336 104.59 85.74 62.55
N GLU A 337 105.45 84.88 63.08
CA GLU A 337 105.52 83.47 62.66
C GLU A 337 104.51 82.61 63.42
N GLU A 338 104.28 82.88 64.71
CA GLU A 338 103.28 82.18 65.52
C GLU A 338 101.85 82.46 65.03
N ASP A 339 101.53 83.75 64.81
CA ASP A 339 100.25 84.24 64.29
C ASP A 339 99.98 83.78 62.83
N ARG A 340 101.02 83.30 62.13
CA ARG A 340 100.90 82.63 60.83
C ARG A 340 100.59 81.14 61.00
N ARG A 341 101.38 80.41 61.82
CA ARG A 341 101.21 78.97 62.07
C ARG A 341 99.80 78.63 62.60
N TYR A 342 99.24 79.46 63.48
CA TYR A 342 97.88 79.25 64.00
C TYR A 342 96.79 79.37 62.91
N ARG A 343 96.95 80.28 61.95
CA ARG A 343 96.02 80.41 60.79
C ARG A 343 96.17 79.29 59.78
N GLU A 344 97.36 78.70 59.66
CA GLU A 344 97.61 77.53 58.82
C GLU A 344 96.99 76.26 59.45
N TYR A 345 97.08 76.10 60.78
CA TYR A 345 96.40 75.03 61.53
C TYR A 345 94.87 75.08 61.42
N LEU A 346 94.25 76.26 61.62
CA LEU A 346 92.78 76.38 61.51
C LEU A 346 92.24 76.06 60.10
N LYS A 347 93.04 76.26 59.04
CA LYS A 347 92.66 75.85 57.68
C LYS A 347 92.68 74.34 57.50
N GLN A 348 93.72 73.68 58.02
CA GLN A 348 93.83 72.21 57.97
C GLN A 348 92.61 71.55 58.64
N LEU A 349 92.17 72.07 59.78
CA LEU A 349 91.01 71.56 60.51
C LEU A 349 89.70 71.69 59.71
N MET A 350 89.48 72.84 59.05
CA MET A 350 88.33 73.03 58.13
C MET A 350 88.40 72.16 56.87
N GLU A 351 89.60 71.89 56.35
CA GLU A 351 89.81 71.02 55.20
C GLU A 351 89.58 69.54 55.56
N GLU A 352 89.98 69.11 56.76
CA GLU A 352 89.66 67.78 57.30
C GLU A 352 88.16 67.56 57.51
N GLU A 353 87.44 68.52 58.12
CA GLU A 353 85.99 68.38 58.32
C GLU A 353 85.25 68.31 56.97
N ARG A 354 85.60 69.18 56.02
CA ARG A 354 85.04 69.17 54.66
C ARG A 354 85.30 67.86 53.90
N LEU A 355 86.46 67.22 54.13
CA LEU A 355 86.74 65.89 53.56
C LEU A 355 85.85 64.81 54.17
N ARG A 356 85.64 64.83 55.49
CA ARG A 356 84.75 63.88 56.19
C ARG A 356 83.28 64.06 55.77
N GLU A 357 82.82 65.30 55.60
CA GLU A 357 81.48 65.60 55.06
C GLU A 357 81.33 65.04 53.64
N ALA A 358 82.30 65.29 52.75
CA ALA A 358 82.27 64.76 51.38
C ALA A 358 82.35 63.22 51.32
N GLU A 359 82.96 62.56 52.30
CA GLU A 359 82.95 61.10 52.42
C GLU A 359 81.60 60.57 52.91
N LEU A 360 80.96 61.24 53.86
CA LEU A 360 79.59 60.92 54.31
C LEU A 360 78.56 61.11 53.18
N GLU A 361 78.63 62.22 52.44
CA GLU A 361 77.78 62.46 51.26
C GLU A 361 77.92 61.35 50.22
N ARG A 362 79.15 60.91 49.92
CA ARG A 362 79.41 59.78 48.99
C ARG A 362 78.82 58.47 49.48
N MET A 363 78.79 58.22 50.79
CA MET A 363 78.16 57.01 51.34
C MET A 363 76.64 57.08 51.26
N ILE A 364 76.04 58.22 51.59
CA ILE A 364 74.59 58.46 51.45
C ILE A 364 74.16 58.35 49.98
N GLN A 365 74.93 58.92 49.04
CA GLN A 365 74.67 58.81 47.61
C GLN A 365 74.63 57.36 47.14
N ARG A 366 75.60 56.52 47.54
CA ARG A 366 75.63 55.08 47.22
C ARG A 366 74.42 54.32 47.78
N GLU A 367 73.96 54.65 48.99
CA GLU A 367 72.77 54.03 49.58
C GLU A 367 71.48 54.44 48.86
N VAL A 368 71.37 55.72 48.46
CA VAL A 368 70.25 56.23 47.65
C VAL A 368 70.25 55.60 46.26
N GLU A 369 71.40 55.48 45.61
CA GLU A 369 71.57 54.80 44.31
C GLU A 369 71.16 53.33 44.41
N ALA A 370 71.67 52.58 45.40
CA ALA A 370 71.32 51.18 45.61
C ALA A 370 69.83 50.98 45.99
N ALA A 371 69.20 51.94 46.65
CA ALA A 371 67.75 51.94 46.90
C ALA A 371 66.95 52.25 45.62
N TRP A 372 67.47 53.09 44.73
CA TRP A 372 66.87 53.43 43.45
C TRP A 372 66.96 52.29 42.44
N GLU A 373 68.10 51.61 42.36
CA GLU A 373 68.27 50.38 41.55
C GLU A 373 67.26 49.31 41.93
N LYS A 374 67.07 49.05 43.23
CA LYS A 374 66.06 48.10 43.74
C LYS A 374 64.64 48.46 43.29
N ARG A 375 64.28 49.75 43.28
CA ARG A 375 62.97 50.23 42.76
C ARG A 375 62.87 50.08 41.24
N ILE A 376 63.94 50.39 40.50
CA ILE A 376 64.00 50.19 39.05
C ILE A 376 63.82 48.71 38.70
N ASP A 377 64.45 47.78 39.43
CA ASP A 377 64.30 46.35 39.19
C ASP A 377 62.94 45.80 39.59
N GLN A 378 62.32 46.32 40.65
CA GLN A 378 60.90 46.06 40.96
C GLN A 378 60.00 46.50 39.80
N TRP A 379 60.17 47.72 39.27
CA TRP A 379 59.41 48.20 38.10
C TRP A 379 59.72 47.41 36.82
N ARG A 380 60.96 46.94 36.61
CA ARG A 380 61.31 46.05 35.49
C ARG A 380 60.62 44.69 35.62
N GLN A 381 60.57 44.10 36.82
CA GLN A 381 59.86 42.85 37.10
C GLN A 381 58.35 43.02 36.91
N GLU A 382 57.76 44.08 37.45
CA GLU A 382 56.34 44.39 37.28
C GLU A 382 55.99 44.63 35.81
N ARG A 383 56.80 45.40 35.07
CA ARG A 383 56.60 45.63 33.63
C ARG A 383 56.73 44.35 32.81
N LYS A 384 57.63 43.43 33.19
CA LYS A 384 57.71 42.08 32.58
C LYS A 384 56.46 41.26 32.88
N ALA A 385 56.01 41.21 34.14
CA ALA A 385 54.80 40.48 34.54
C ALA A 385 53.53 41.03 33.86
N ARG A 386 53.35 42.35 33.83
CA ARG A 386 52.27 43.02 33.09
C ARG A 386 52.33 42.74 31.58
N LYS A 387 53.53 42.63 30.99
CA LYS A 387 53.68 42.24 29.57
C LYS A 387 53.28 40.78 29.35
N LEU A 388 53.78 39.84 30.17
CA LEU A 388 53.42 38.42 30.06
C LEU A 388 51.92 38.21 30.20
N LEU A 389 51.29 38.83 31.21
CA LEU A 389 49.84 38.77 31.40
C LEU A 389 49.06 39.32 30.18
N LEU A 390 49.56 40.39 29.55
CA LEU A 390 48.97 40.92 28.32
C LEU A 390 49.17 39.97 27.12
N ASP A 391 50.37 39.41 26.95
CA ASP A 391 50.68 38.45 25.90
C ASP A 391 49.83 37.16 26.07
N ASP A 392 49.58 36.71 27.30
CA ASP A 392 48.71 35.56 27.63
C ASP A 392 47.23 35.87 27.36
N VAL A 393 46.73 37.04 27.76
CA VAL A 393 45.35 37.48 27.47
C VAL A 393 45.12 37.62 25.97
N MET A 394 46.10 38.13 25.22
CA MET A 394 46.03 38.25 23.76
C MET A 394 46.08 36.87 23.09
N GLN A 395 46.90 35.93 23.57
CA GLN A 395 46.89 34.54 23.11
C GLN A 395 45.56 33.83 23.41
N GLY A 396 44.99 34.01 24.60
CA GLY A 396 43.69 33.45 24.96
C GLY A 396 42.57 34.00 24.06
N ARG A 397 42.57 35.30 23.81
CA ARG A 397 41.61 35.93 22.87
C ARG A 397 41.81 35.49 21.43
N ALA A 398 43.06 35.26 20.98
CA ALA A 398 43.35 34.72 19.67
C ALA A 398 42.80 33.29 19.49
N LYS A 399 42.97 32.42 20.51
CA LYS A 399 42.38 31.08 20.54
C LYS A 399 40.86 31.11 20.47
N GLN A 400 40.21 31.93 21.29
CA GLN A 400 38.74 32.10 21.26
C GLN A 400 38.21 32.60 19.90
N ILE A 401 38.99 33.40 19.18
CA ILE A 401 38.64 33.83 17.81
C ILE A 401 38.84 32.68 16.81
N GLN A 402 39.91 31.90 16.92
CA GLN A 402 40.15 30.72 16.08
C GLN A 402 39.11 29.63 16.31
N GLU A 403 38.74 29.35 17.57
CA GLU A 403 37.68 28.41 17.95
C GLU A 403 36.35 28.80 17.30
N ARG A 404 35.93 30.07 17.44
CA ARG A 404 34.69 30.58 16.80
C ARG A 404 34.72 30.59 15.28
N LEU A 405 35.88 30.81 14.66
CA LEU A 405 36.02 30.72 13.21
C LEU A 405 35.89 29.26 12.73
N LEU A 406 36.46 28.29 13.48
CA LEU A 406 36.33 26.87 13.18
C LEU A 406 34.92 26.32 13.46
N GLU A 407 34.20 26.87 14.44
CA GLU A 407 32.77 26.62 14.66
C GLU A 407 31.97 27.15 13.47
N ASN A 408 32.17 28.41 13.07
CA ASN A 408 31.43 28.99 11.95
C ASN A 408 31.77 28.34 10.59
N GLU A 409 32.99 27.86 10.38
CA GLU A 409 33.35 27.02 9.23
C GLU A 409 32.60 25.67 9.19
N LYS A 410 32.24 25.09 10.35
CA LYS A 410 31.41 23.88 10.41
C LYS A 410 29.95 24.22 10.12
N GLU A 411 29.40 25.24 10.79
CA GLU A 411 28.05 25.74 10.55
C GLU A 411 27.82 26.05 9.05
N GLN A 412 28.79 26.68 8.38
CA GLN A 412 28.72 26.95 6.94
C GLN A 412 28.81 25.70 6.06
N ARG A 413 29.52 24.64 6.49
CA ARG A 413 29.60 23.36 5.75
C ARG A 413 28.33 22.53 5.93
N GLU A 414 27.83 22.45 7.16
CA GLU A 414 26.56 21.79 7.49
C GLU A 414 25.40 22.48 6.75
N ALA A 415 25.30 23.82 6.84
CA ALA A 415 24.30 24.59 6.10
C ALA A 415 24.51 24.62 4.56
N ALA A 416 25.63 24.14 4.04
CA ALA A 416 25.83 23.88 2.61
C ALA A 416 25.38 22.46 2.22
N GLN A 417 25.64 21.47 3.06
CA GLN A 417 25.15 20.10 2.89
C GLN A 417 23.61 20.05 2.96
N ASP A 418 23.00 20.71 3.95
CA ASP A 418 21.54 20.86 4.05
C ASP A 418 20.92 21.46 2.77
N ARG A 419 21.61 22.41 2.13
CA ARG A 419 21.18 23.02 0.87
C ARG A 419 21.31 22.09 -0.31
N GLU A 420 22.39 21.32 -0.40
CA GLU A 420 22.55 20.30 -1.44
C GLU A 420 21.49 19.19 -1.30
N GLU A 421 21.21 18.72 -0.09
CA GLU A 421 20.19 17.69 0.15
C GLU A 421 18.79 18.22 -0.13
N LEU A 422 18.46 19.42 0.33
CA LEU A 422 17.20 20.08 -0.02
C LEU A 422 17.05 20.30 -1.54
N GLN A 423 18.13 20.69 -2.23
CA GLN A 423 18.09 20.88 -3.68
C GLN A 423 17.91 19.54 -4.42
N ARG A 424 18.60 18.47 -4.01
CA ARG A 424 18.38 17.12 -4.58
C ARG A 424 16.93 16.68 -4.39
N HIS A 425 16.34 16.87 -3.21
CA HIS A 425 14.92 16.58 -2.98
C HIS A 425 13.98 17.47 -3.81
N ILE A 426 14.33 18.74 -4.09
CA ILE A 426 13.56 19.59 -5.01
C ILE A 426 13.64 19.05 -6.44
N GLU A 427 14.81 18.62 -6.90
CA GLU A 427 15.02 18.03 -8.23
C GLU A 427 14.29 16.68 -8.38
N GLU A 428 14.36 15.81 -7.38
CA GLU A 428 13.60 14.55 -7.30
C GLU A 428 12.08 14.78 -7.37
N ASN A 429 11.55 15.74 -6.61
CA ASN A 429 10.13 16.08 -6.66
C ASN A 429 9.72 16.69 -8.01
N GLN A 430 10.56 17.54 -8.63
CA GLN A 430 10.30 18.07 -9.97
C GLN A 430 10.26 16.96 -11.04
N HIS A 431 11.17 15.98 -10.96
CA HIS A 431 11.13 14.81 -11.83
C HIS A 431 9.85 13.99 -11.64
N TYR A 432 9.47 13.72 -10.39
CA TYR A 432 8.22 12.99 -10.08
C TYR A 432 6.97 13.75 -10.54
N GLU A 433 6.89 15.06 -10.32
CA GLU A 433 5.79 15.90 -10.79
C GLU A 433 5.70 15.92 -12.33
N ALA A 434 6.83 15.95 -13.03
CA ALA A 434 6.90 15.88 -14.48
C ALA A 434 6.45 14.51 -15.02
N GLU A 435 6.87 13.40 -14.42
CA GLU A 435 6.37 12.05 -14.77
C GLU A 435 4.86 11.95 -14.53
N GLN A 436 4.36 12.40 -13.38
CA GLN A 436 2.93 12.41 -13.08
C GLN A 436 2.15 13.35 -14.03
N ALA A 437 2.74 14.46 -14.48
CA ALA A 437 2.16 15.33 -15.50
C ALA A 437 2.09 14.63 -16.87
N GLY A 438 3.15 13.91 -17.27
CA GLY A 438 3.18 13.07 -18.47
C GLY A 438 2.11 11.98 -18.45
N LEU A 439 1.98 11.25 -17.34
CA LEU A 439 0.95 10.23 -17.14
C LEU A 439 -0.47 10.81 -17.16
N ARG A 440 -0.68 12.00 -16.59
CA ARG A 440 -1.97 12.72 -16.68
C ARG A 440 -2.29 13.14 -18.12
N TRP A 441 -1.29 13.62 -18.86
CA TRP A 441 -1.44 14.04 -20.26
C TRP A 441 -1.71 12.85 -21.19
N GLN A 442 -1.01 11.73 -21.02
CA GLN A 442 -1.27 10.47 -21.74
C GLN A 442 -2.71 10.01 -21.51
N ARG A 443 -3.14 9.85 -20.25
CA ARG A 443 -4.52 9.44 -19.93
C ARG A 443 -5.59 10.40 -20.50
N ALA A 444 -5.29 11.70 -20.58
CA ALA A 444 -6.18 12.67 -21.20
C ALA A 444 -6.25 12.52 -22.74
N MET A 445 -5.13 12.21 -23.39
CA MET A 445 -5.07 11.89 -24.82
C MET A 445 -5.74 10.55 -25.15
N ASP A 446 -5.52 9.52 -24.34
CA ASP A 446 -6.17 8.20 -24.48
C ASP A 446 -7.69 8.36 -24.35
N TYR A 447 -8.17 9.05 -23.31
CA TYR A 447 -9.58 9.34 -23.11
C TYR A 447 -10.19 10.23 -24.22
N GLN A 448 -9.41 11.15 -24.79
CA GLN A 448 -9.83 11.93 -25.96
C GLN A 448 -9.98 11.04 -27.21
N GLN A 449 -9.11 10.05 -27.40
CA GLN A 449 -9.21 9.06 -28.48
C GLN A 449 -10.43 8.15 -28.28
N ASP A 450 -10.64 7.61 -27.07
CA ASP A 450 -11.84 6.83 -26.71
C ASP A 450 -13.14 7.57 -27.05
N LEU A 451 -13.22 8.88 -26.77
CA LEU A 451 -14.39 9.70 -27.11
C LEU A 451 -14.57 9.89 -28.63
N VAL A 452 -13.48 10.08 -29.37
CA VAL A 452 -13.51 10.19 -30.84
C VAL A 452 -13.95 8.86 -31.48
N ASP A 453 -13.45 7.73 -30.98
CA ASP A 453 -13.84 6.40 -31.48
C ASP A 453 -15.29 6.05 -31.10
N GLN A 454 -15.76 6.43 -29.91
CA GLN A 454 -17.18 6.36 -29.55
C GLN A 454 -18.06 7.22 -30.47
N MET A 455 -17.62 8.43 -30.83
CA MET A 455 -18.32 9.28 -31.81
C MET A 455 -18.33 8.65 -33.21
N ALA A 456 -17.22 8.07 -33.66
CA ALA A 456 -17.10 7.39 -34.94
C ALA A 456 -18.00 6.14 -35.00
N TYR A 457 -17.99 5.30 -33.95
CA TYR A 457 -18.85 4.13 -33.82
C TYR A 457 -20.33 4.51 -33.85
N ASN A 458 -20.76 5.49 -33.05
CA ASN A 458 -22.15 5.96 -33.04
C ASN A 458 -22.57 6.57 -34.38
N THR A 459 -21.66 7.24 -35.09
CA THR A 459 -21.91 7.77 -36.43
C THR A 459 -22.07 6.66 -37.46
N CYS A 460 -21.21 5.64 -37.43
CA CYS A 460 -21.30 4.45 -38.27
C CYS A 460 -22.62 3.69 -38.03
N ASN A 461 -22.97 3.45 -36.77
CA ASN A 461 -24.21 2.76 -36.39
C ASN A 461 -25.46 3.54 -36.84
N ARG A 462 -25.46 4.88 -36.73
CA ARG A 462 -26.54 5.74 -37.27
C ARG A 462 -26.64 5.64 -38.80
N GLN A 463 -25.52 5.63 -39.53
CA GLN A 463 -25.52 5.44 -40.98
C GLN A 463 -25.99 4.03 -41.37
N GLN A 464 -25.66 3.00 -40.59
CA GLN A 464 -26.11 1.63 -40.81
C GLN A 464 -27.62 1.50 -40.60
N ASN A 465 -28.17 2.08 -39.54
CA ASN A 465 -29.63 2.11 -39.32
C ASN A 465 -30.35 2.84 -40.46
N GLN A 466 -29.85 3.99 -40.91
CA GLN A 466 -30.42 4.70 -42.07
C GLN A 466 -30.39 3.87 -43.37
N ARG A 467 -29.36 3.02 -43.57
CA ARG A 467 -29.33 2.07 -44.70
C ARG A 467 -30.37 0.96 -44.55
N LEU A 468 -30.55 0.42 -43.35
CA LEU A 468 -31.55 -0.60 -43.06
C LEU A 468 -32.98 -0.04 -43.24
N GLU A 469 -33.26 1.16 -42.72
CA GLU A 469 -34.52 1.89 -42.92
C GLU A 469 -34.84 2.10 -44.42
N LEU A 470 -33.85 2.49 -45.21
CA LEU A 470 -33.99 2.63 -46.67
C LEU A 470 -34.22 1.28 -47.37
N GLU A 471 -33.52 0.22 -46.96
CA GLU A 471 -33.77 -1.13 -47.48
C GLU A 471 -35.17 -1.65 -47.13
N GLU A 472 -35.63 -1.45 -45.89
CA GLU A 472 -36.99 -1.83 -45.47
C GLU A 472 -38.05 -1.03 -46.21
N PHE A 473 -37.86 0.27 -46.42
CA PHE A 473 -38.74 1.10 -47.24
C PHE A 473 -38.80 0.61 -48.70
N LEU A 474 -37.66 0.24 -49.30
CA LEU A 474 -37.62 -0.32 -50.66
C LEU A 474 -38.31 -1.70 -50.74
N LYS A 475 -38.11 -2.57 -49.74
CA LYS A 475 -38.79 -3.88 -49.64
C LYS A 475 -40.30 -3.71 -49.45
N ALA A 476 -40.72 -2.76 -48.62
CA ALA A 476 -42.13 -2.41 -48.44
C ALA A 476 -42.76 -1.87 -49.74
N GLN A 477 -42.07 -1.00 -50.47
CA GLN A 477 -42.54 -0.48 -51.76
C GLN A 477 -42.60 -1.57 -52.84
N GLN A 478 -41.69 -2.56 -52.81
CA GLN A 478 -41.78 -3.76 -53.67
C GLN A 478 -43.00 -4.61 -53.33
N ALA A 479 -43.20 -4.93 -52.05
CA ALA A 479 -44.38 -5.68 -51.57
C ALA A 479 -45.70 -4.95 -51.88
N GLU A 480 -45.74 -3.62 -51.79
CA GLU A 480 -46.91 -2.83 -52.18
C GLU A 480 -47.17 -2.89 -53.69
N ARG A 481 -46.12 -2.80 -54.53
CA ARG A 481 -46.26 -2.99 -56.00
C ARG A 481 -46.74 -4.39 -56.34
N GLU A 482 -46.25 -5.43 -55.66
CA GLU A 482 -46.74 -6.81 -55.82
C GLU A 482 -48.21 -6.95 -55.39
N TYR A 483 -48.59 -6.35 -54.26
CA TYR A 483 -49.97 -6.30 -53.80
C TYR A 483 -50.90 -5.57 -54.79
N GLN A 484 -50.51 -4.38 -55.27
CA GLN A 484 -51.25 -3.65 -56.31
C GLN A 484 -51.33 -4.44 -57.63
N THR A 485 -50.29 -5.20 -57.98
CA THR A 485 -50.28 -6.06 -59.18
C THR A 485 -51.21 -7.26 -59.02
N ARG A 486 -51.21 -7.94 -57.87
CA ARG A 486 -52.21 -8.97 -57.54
C ARG A 486 -53.63 -8.41 -57.52
N MET A 487 -53.82 -7.22 -56.96
CA MET A 487 -55.14 -6.58 -56.89
C MET A 487 -55.66 -6.24 -58.29
N LYS A 488 -54.79 -5.79 -59.22
CA LYS A 488 -55.15 -5.66 -60.65
C LYS A 488 -55.51 -7.02 -61.26
N GLN A 489 -54.69 -8.05 -61.11
CA GLN A 489 -54.98 -9.40 -61.62
C GLN A 489 -56.34 -9.95 -61.12
N VAL A 490 -56.72 -9.68 -59.87
CA VAL A 490 -58.03 -10.08 -59.29
C VAL A 490 -59.20 -9.22 -59.80
N LEU A 491 -58.95 -7.98 -60.23
CA LEU A 491 -59.94 -7.12 -60.89
C LEU A 491 -60.07 -7.42 -62.40
N ASP A 492 -59.00 -7.86 -63.04
CA ASP A 492 -58.91 -8.19 -64.47
C ASP A 492 -59.48 -9.59 -64.79
N ASP A 493 -59.35 -10.57 -63.87
CA ASP A 493 -60.01 -11.88 -63.91
C ASP A 493 -60.87 -12.12 -62.65
N PRO A 494 -62.01 -11.40 -62.51
CA PRO A 494 -62.83 -11.41 -61.30
C PRO A 494 -63.74 -12.65 -61.23
N ARG A 495 -63.14 -13.81 -60.96
CA ARG A 495 -63.85 -15.10 -60.88
C ARG A 495 -64.82 -15.13 -59.68
N PRO A 496 -66.15 -15.23 -59.89
CA PRO A 496 -67.11 -15.26 -58.80
C PRO A 496 -67.21 -16.67 -58.22
N ASP A 497 -66.45 -16.93 -57.15
CA ASP A 497 -66.39 -18.20 -56.40
C ASP A 497 -67.78 -18.71 -55.94
N LYS A 498 -68.79 -17.83 -55.93
CA LYS A 498 -70.20 -18.14 -55.67
C LYS A 498 -71.13 -17.41 -56.66
N LEU A 499 -71.49 -18.10 -57.75
CA LEU A 499 -72.55 -17.65 -58.66
C LEU A 499 -73.90 -17.53 -57.93
N HIS A 500 -74.54 -16.36 -58.04
CA HIS A 500 -75.82 -16.07 -57.39
C HIS A 500 -76.93 -17.02 -57.91
N PRO A 501 -77.81 -17.59 -57.04
CA PRO A 501 -78.72 -18.68 -57.42
C PRO A 501 -79.60 -18.42 -58.65
N MET A 502 -80.02 -17.16 -58.86
CA MET A 502 -80.87 -16.72 -59.97
C MET A 502 -80.22 -16.82 -61.36
N ARG A 503 -78.90 -17.03 -61.47
CA ARG A 503 -78.18 -17.16 -62.76
C ARG A 503 -78.03 -18.61 -63.26
N ARG A 504 -78.72 -19.59 -62.67
CA ARG A 504 -78.65 -21.00 -63.07
C ARG A 504 -79.55 -21.41 -64.24
N VAL A 505 -80.38 -20.50 -64.78
CA VAL A 505 -81.37 -20.83 -65.82
C VAL A 505 -81.22 -19.90 -67.04
N THR A 506 -80.21 -20.18 -67.88
CA THR A 506 -80.18 -19.93 -69.34
C THR A 506 -78.82 -20.39 -69.89
N VAL A 507 -78.72 -21.67 -70.28
CA VAL A 507 -77.72 -22.16 -71.25
C VAL A 507 -78.43 -23.20 -72.13
N LEU A 508 -79.05 -22.72 -73.20
CA LEU A 508 -79.57 -23.51 -74.31
C LEU A 508 -79.40 -22.68 -75.58
N GLU A 509 -78.20 -22.76 -76.16
CA GLU A 509 -77.86 -22.73 -77.59
C GLU A 509 -76.38 -23.09 -77.75
#